data_AF-A0AAD2YZ16-F1
#
_entry.id   AF-A0AAD2YZ16-F1
#
_cell.length_a   1.000
_cell.length_b   1.000
_cell.length_c   1.000
_cell.angle_alpha   90.00
_cell.angle_beta   90.00
_cell.angle_gamma   90.00
#
_symmetry.space_group_name_H-M   'P 1'
#
loop_
_entity.id
_entity.type
_entity.pdbx_description
1 polymer ?
#
loop_
_entity_poly.entity_id
_entity_poly.type
_entity_poly.pdbx_seq_one_letter_code
_entity_poly.pdbx_strand_id
1 'polypeptide(L)'
;SVVVDNLPPRPFNIRMRRMTPDSTTDQLQNKTLWSSYTEIIDVKQGYPNTALVGVKVDSEQFGSQQVSRNYHLRGRILQVPSNYNPQTRQYSGIWDGTLKPAYSNNPAWCLWDMLTHPRYGMGKRLGAADVDKWALYVIGQYCDQSVPDGFGGTEPRITCNAYLTTQRKAWDVLSDFCSAMRCMPVWNGQTLTFVQDRPSDKVWTYNRSNVVMPDDGAPFRYSFSALKDRHNAVEVNWIDPNNGWETATELVED
;
A
#
# COMPACT_ATOMS: atom_id res chain seq x y z
N SER A 1 -39.89 -0.79 20.25
CA SER A 1 -38.86 -0.28 21.18
C SER A 1 -39.23 1.14 21.56
N VAL A 2 -38.99 1.55 22.80
CA VAL A 2 -39.20 2.93 23.23
C VAL A 2 -37.82 3.54 23.41
N VAL A 3 -37.54 4.65 22.72
CA VAL A 3 -36.32 5.43 22.90
C VAL A 3 -36.61 6.49 23.95
N VAL A 4 -35.79 6.54 24.99
CA VAL A 4 -35.91 7.52 26.07
C VAL A 4 -34.70 8.44 26.00
N ASP A 5 -34.90 9.64 25.46
CA ASP A 5 -33.88 10.69 25.40
C ASP A 5 -33.88 11.53 26.68
N ASN A 6 -32.80 12.30 26.93
CA ASN A 6 -32.67 13.22 28.09
C ASN A 6 -32.74 12.54 29.48
N LEU A 7 -31.99 11.44 29.66
CA LEU A 7 -31.86 10.80 30.96
C LEU A 7 -31.13 11.70 31.99
N PRO A 8 -31.50 11.63 33.28
CA PRO A 8 -30.83 12.39 34.34
C PRO A 8 -29.37 11.94 34.54
N PRO A 9 -28.52 12.76 35.19
CA PRO A 9 -27.14 12.39 35.51
C PRO A 9 -27.08 11.09 36.30
N ARG A 10 -26.10 10.22 35.98
CA ARG A 10 -25.90 8.96 36.70
C ARG A 10 -25.57 9.21 38.17
N PRO A 11 -26.04 8.38 39.11
CA PRO A 11 -26.87 7.18 38.91
C PRO A 11 -28.38 7.47 38.84
N PHE A 12 -29.11 6.75 37.98
CA PHE A 12 -30.57 6.76 37.89
C PHE A 12 -31.15 5.34 37.82
N ASN A 13 -32.43 5.20 38.15
CA ASN A 13 -33.15 3.92 38.13
C ASN A 13 -34.25 3.95 37.08
N ILE A 14 -34.34 2.89 36.26
CA ILE A 14 -35.46 2.69 35.33
C ILE A 14 -36.49 1.81 36.03
N ARG A 15 -37.74 2.28 36.08
CA ARG A 15 -38.87 1.52 36.63
C ARG A 15 -39.97 1.37 35.57
N MET A 16 -40.29 0.13 35.22
CA MET A 16 -41.48 -0.18 34.43
C MET A 16 -42.66 -0.43 35.36
N ARG A 17 -43.79 0.24 35.12
CA ARG A 17 -45.05 0.00 35.86
C ARG A 17 -46.15 -0.28 34.86
N ARG A 18 -46.83 -1.40 35.03
CA ARG A 18 -48.06 -1.70 34.30
C ARG A 18 -49.20 -0.88 34.93
N MET A 19 -49.92 -0.13 34.10
CA MET A 19 -51.03 0.73 34.54
C MET A 19 -52.39 0.02 34.43
N THR A 20 -52.46 -1.10 33.72
CA THR A 20 -53.70 -1.85 33.50
C THR A 20 -53.85 -3.01 34.51
N PRO A 21 -55.05 -3.21 35.07
CA PRO A 21 -55.35 -4.37 35.91
C PRO A 21 -55.15 -5.70 35.17
N ASP A 22 -54.99 -6.79 35.92
CA ASP A 22 -55.01 -8.13 35.35
C ASP A 22 -56.41 -8.54 34.89
N SER A 23 -56.45 -9.36 33.84
CA SER A 23 -57.69 -9.93 33.34
C SER A 23 -58.26 -10.85 34.42
N THR A 24 -59.55 -10.74 34.68
CA THR A 24 -60.28 -11.62 35.61
C THR A 24 -60.68 -12.96 34.99
N THR A 25 -60.34 -13.17 33.71
CA THR A 25 -60.73 -14.35 32.92
C THR A 25 -59.51 -15.23 32.68
N ASP A 26 -59.60 -16.53 33.00
CA ASP A 26 -58.53 -17.53 32.80
C ASP A 26 -58.10 -17.73 31.33
N GLN A 27 -58.91 -17.24 30.38
CA GLN A 27 -58.64 -17.34 28.95
C GLN A 27 -57.62 -16.31 28.44
N LEU A 28 -57.23 -15.32 29.27
CA LEU A 28 -56.43 -14.19 28.81
C LEU A 28 -55.28 -13.89 29.78
N GLN A 29 -54.07 -14.34 29.42
CA GLN A 29 -52.84 -14.04 30.16
C GLN A 29 -52.17 -12.77 29.64
N ASN A 30 -52.19 -11.71 30.45
CA ASN A 30 -51.49 -10.46 30.16
C ASN A 30 -50.04 -10.50 30.65
N LYS A 31 -49.18 -11.28 29.98
CA LYS A 31 -47.75 -11.34 30.30
C LYS A 31 -47.03 -10.09 29.78
N THR A 32 -46.54 -9.26 30.70
CA THR A 32 -45.60 -8.17 30.39
C THR A 32 -44.19 -8.63 30.74
N LEU A 33 -43.31 -8.73 29.75
CA LEU A 33 -41.93 -9.19 29.93
C LEU A 33 -40.97 -8.09 29.49
N TRP A 34 -39.99 -7.78 30.35
CA TRP A 34 -38.86 -6.95 29.97
C TRP A 34 -37.79 -7.84 29.34
N SER A 35 -37.49 -7.61 28.06
CA SER A 35 -36.54 -8.45 27.32
C SER A 35 -35.10 -7.95 27.50
N SER A 36 -34.82 -6.71 27.12
CA SER A 36 -33.50 -6.11 27.18
C SER A 36 -33.59 -4.59 27.15
N TYR A 37 -32.52 -3.93 27.60
CA TYR A 37 -32.27 -2.53 27.29
C TYR A 37 -30.91 -2.43 26.62
N THR A 38 -30.77 -1.47 25.72
CA THR A 38 -29.51 -1.16 25.07
C THR A 38 -29.19 0.29 25.41
N GLU A 39 -28.08 0.51 26.10
CA GLU A 39 -27.57 1.85 26.33
C GLU A 39 -26.71 2.25 25.13
N ILE A 40 -27.05 3.36 24.47
CA ILE A 40 -26.23 3.94 23.40
C ILE A 40 -25.43 5.07 24.04
N ILE A 41 -24.13 4.85 24.21
CA ILE A 41 -23.20 5.86 24.71
C ILE A 41 -22.42 6.41 23.53
N ASP A 42 -22.72 7.65 23.13
CA ASP A 42 -21.96 8.35 22.10
C ASP A 42 -20.62 8.82 22.66
N VAL A 43 -19.58 8.00 22.46
CA VAL A 43 -18.20 8.39 22.75
C VAL A 43 -17.62 9.06 21.52
N LYS A 44 -17.19 10.32 21.64
CA LYS A 44 -16.34 10.97 20.63
C LYS A 44 -14.94 10.35 20.68
N GLN A 45 -14.75 9.25 19.95
CA GLN A 45 -13.43 8.66 19.74
C GLN A 45 -12.75 9.42 18.60
N GLY A 46 -11.56 9.96 18.88
CA GLY A 46 -10.64 10.30 17.80
C GLY A 46 -10.10 8.99 17.24
N TYR A 47 -10.21 8.77 15.93
CA TYR A 47 -9.48 7.70 15.23
C TYR A 47 -8.21 8.33 14.61
N PRO A 48 -7.15 8.60 15.41
CA PRO A 48 -5.98 9.29 14.92
C PRO A 48 -5.32 8.46 13.83
N ASN A 49 -4.91 9.13 12.73
CA ASN A 49 -4.23 8.52 11.60
C ASN A 49 -5.06 7.45 10.85
N THR A 50 -6.39 7.59 10.87
CA THR A 50 -7.32 6.77 10.08
C THR A 50 -8.18 7.69 9.23
N ALA A 51 -8.30 7.41 7.93
CA ALA A 51 -9.32 8.01 7.09
C ALA A 51 -10.60 7.17 7.23
N LEU A 52 -11.70 7.79 7.69
CA LEU A 52 -12.99 7.12 7.84
C LEU A 52 -13.98 7.69 6.84
N VAL A 53 -14.65 6.79 6.11
CA VAL A 53 -15.77 7.14 5.23
C VAL A 53 -16.99 6.43 5.77
N GLY A 54 -17.99 7.20 6.21
CA GLY A 54 -19.29 6.68 6.60
C GLY A 54 -20.31 7.00 5.52
N VAL A 55 -21.10 6.01 5.10
CA VAL A 55 -22.24 6.25 4.22
C VAL A 55 -23.50 5.73 4.87
N LYS A 56 -24.50 6.62 4.98
CA LYS A 56 -25.84 6.27 5.42
C LYS A 56 -26.69 6.00 4.19
N VAL A 57 -27.32 4.83 4.15
CA VAL A 57 -28.19 4.42 3.06
C VAL A 57 -29.50 3.94 3.66
N ASP A 58 -30.60 4.19 2.96
CA ASP A 58 -31.90 3.69 3.36
C ASP A 58 -31.98 2.18 3.12
N SER A 59 -32.33 1.43 4.16
CA SER A 59 -32.48 -0.03 4.10
C SER A 59 -33.59 -0.45 3.13
N GLU A 60 -34.61 0.39 2.91
CA GLU A 60 -35.71 0.08 1.98
C GLU A 60 -35.25 -0.03 0.52
N GLN A 61 -34.18 0.70 0.15
CA GLN A 61 -33.66 0.70 -1.23
C GLN A 61 -32.72 -0.47 -1.53
N PHE A 62 -32.14 -1.12 -0.51
CA PHE A 62 -31.11 -2.16 -0.68
C PHE A 62 -31.52 -3.54 -0.13
N GLY A 63 -32.69 -3.65 0.50
CA GLY A 63 -33.18 -4.91 1.05
C GLY A 63 -32.17 -5.54 2.02
N SER A 64 -31.91 -6.85 1.89
CA SER A 64 -30.94 -7.60 2.71
C SER A 64 -29.52 -7.64 2.13
N GLN A 65 -29.24 -6.99 0.99
CA GLN A 65 -27.93 -7.03 0.36
C GLN A 65 -26.99 -5.97 0.92
N GLN A 66 -25.76 -6.38 1.23
CA GLN A 66 -24.71 -5.47 1.66
C GLN A 66 -24.27 -4.57 0.49
N VAL A 67 -24.25 -3.26 0.71
CA VAL A 67 -23.84 -2.28 -0.32
C VAL A 67 -22.35 -2.44 -0.61
N SER A 68 -22.00 -2.92 -1.81
CA SER A 68 -20.62 -2.88 -2.32
C SER A 68 -20.24 -1.46 -2.73
N ARG A 69 -19.01 -1.04 -2.44
CA ARG A 69 -18.50 0.30 -2.76
C ARG A 69 -17.05 0.23 -3.21
N ASN A 70 -16.77 0.92 -4.32
CA ASN A 70 -15.42 1.16 -4.80
C ASN A 70 -15.06 2.62 -4.57
N TYR A 71 -13.84 2.88 -4.12
CA TYR A 71 -13.34 4.23 -3.87
C TYR A 71 -12.06 4.47 -4.66
N HIS A 72 -12.03 5.55 -5.44
CA HIS A 72 -10.81 6.04 -6.05
C HIS A 72 -10.24 7.14 -5.16
N LEU A 73 -9.18 6.83 -4.44
CA LEU A 73 -8.57 7.73 -3.47
C LEU A 73 -7.08 7.88 -3.72
N ARG A 74 -6.58 9.11 -3.50
CA ARG A 74 -5.15 9.34 -3.37
C ARG A 74 -4.73 8.78 -2.02
N GLY A 75 -3.69 7.95 -2.04
CA GLY A 75 -3.15 7.32 -0.85
C GLY A 75 -2.45 8.31 0.09
N ARG A 76 -1.39 7.84 0.72
CA ARG A 76 -0.70 8.60 1.76
C ARG A 76 0.11 9.76 1.19
N ILE A 77 0.23 10.85 1.97
CA ILE A 77 1.23 11.90 1.76
C ILE A 77 2.61 11.36 2.17
N LEU A 78 3.56 11.39 1.24
CA LEU A 78 4.92 10.89 1.40
C LEU A 78 5.91 12.05 1.54
N GLN A 79 7.13 11.75 1.98
CA GLN A 79 8.25 12.68 1.89
C GLN A 79 8.95 12.51 0.54
N VAL A 80 8.86 13.54 -0.32
CA VAL A 80 9.44 13.54 -1.67
C VAL A 80 10.49 14.65 -1.80
N PRO A 81 11.41 14.61 -2.78
CA PRO A 81 12.39 15.68 -2.99
C PRO A 81 11.72 17.05 -3.13
N SER A 82 12.35 18.06 -2.52
CA SER A 82 11.92 19.45 -2.62
C SER A 82 11.74 19.92 -4.07
N ASN A 83 12.61 19.44 -4.96
CA ASN A 83 12.65 19.79 -6.38
C ASN A 83 11.75 18.93 -7.30
N TYR A 84 11.05 17.93 -6.74
CA TYR A 84 10.16 17.03 -7.47
C TYR A 84 8.72 17.55 -7.47
N ASN A 85 8.06 17.51 -8.63
CA ASN A 85 6.64 17.77 -8.75
C ASN A 85 5.88 16.45 -9.00
N PRO A 86 5.11 15.93 -8.03
CA PRO A 86 4.42 14.65 -8.19
C PRO A 86 3.30 14.62 -9.22
N GLN A 87 2.76 15.77 -9.61
CA GLN A 87 1.70 15.83 -10.63
C GLN A 87 2.27 15.75 -12.03
N THR A 88 3.34 16.49 -12.30
CA THR A 88 4.01 16.51 -13.60
C THR A 88 5.11 15.46 -13.72
N ARG A 89 5.51 14.84 -12.59
CA ARG A 89 6.62 13.88 -12.47
C ARG A 89 7.98 14.44 -12.88
N GLN A 90 8.14 15.76 -12.82
CA GLN A 90 9.36 16.44 -13.22
C GLN A 90 10.22 16.82 -12.02
N TYR A 91 11.54 16.75 -12.22
CA TYR A 91 12.57 17.17 -11.28
C TYR A 91 13.20 18.45 -11.81
N SER A 92 13.20 19.52 -11.01
CA SER A 92 13.61 20.85 -11.45
C SER A 92 14.87 21.33 -10.73
N GLY A 93 15.96 21.56 -11.48
CA GLY A 93 17.24 21.94 -10.88
C GLY A 93 17.91 20.85 -10.06
N ILE A 94 19.01 21.20 -9.40
CA ILE A 94 19.81 20.28 -8.57
C ILE A 94 19.11 20.10 -7.23
N TRP A 95 18.94 18.85 -6.81
CA TRP A 95 18.38 18.54 -5.50
C TRP A 95 19.42 18.75 -4.39
N ASP A 96 19.03 19.47 -3.34
CA ASP A 96 19.85 19.77 -2.16
C ASP A 96 19.76 18.70 -1.06
N GLY A 97 18.99 17.64 -1.28
CA GLY A 97 18.77 16.58 -0.31
C GLY A 97 17.61 16.83 0.65
N THR A 98 16.87 17.94 0.53
CA THR A 98 15.71 18.26 1.38
C THR A 98 14.43 17.60 0.88
N LEU A 99 13.52 17.26 1.80
CA LEU A 99 12.26 16.60 1.48
C LEU A 99 11.07 17.51 1.82
N LYS A 100 9.98 17.37 1.07
CA LYS A 100 8.70 18.03 1.30
C LYS A 100 7.56 17.00 1.35
N PRO A 101 6.49 17.25 2.11
CA PRO A 101 5.32 16.39 2.13
C PRO A 101 4.50 16.58 0.84
N ALA A 102 4.32 15.51 0.06
CA ALA A 102 3.40 15.49 -1.08
C ALA A 102 2.91 14.07 -1.39
N TYR A 103 1.73 13.95 -2.02
CA TYR A 103 1.28 12.66 -2.56
C TYR A 103 2.11 12.30 -3.79
N SER A 104 2.57 11.04 -3.89
CA SER A 104 3.26 10.49 -5.06
C SER A 104 2.96 9.00 -5.15
N ASN A 105 2.92 8.47 -6.38
CA ASN A 105 2.84 7.04 -6.67
C ASN A 105 4.12 6.52 -7.35
N ASN A 106 5.23 7.26 -7.21
CA ASN A 106 6.54 6.77 -7.60
C ASN A 106 7.04 5.76 -6.54
N PRO A 107 7.39 4.52 -6.95
CA PRO A 107 7.79 3.46 -6.02
C PRO A 107 9.02 3.80 -5.17
N ALA A 108 9.95 4.62 -5.66
CA ALA A 108 11.16 4.99 -4.90
C ALA A 108 10.80 5.79 -3.64
N TRP A 109 9.85 6.71 -3.76
CA TRP A 109 9.38 7.53 -2.64
C TRP A 109 8.41 6.76 -1.73
N CYS A 110 7.64 5.82 -2.27
CA CYS A 110 6.88 4.86 -1.46
C CYS A 110 7.81 3.99 -0.61
N LEU A 111 8.94 3.54 -1.18
CA LEU A 111 9.93 2.74 -0.46
C LEU A 111 10.63 3.57 0.62
N TRP A 112 11.02 4.80 0.32
CA TRP A 112 11.59 5.72 1.31
C TRP A 112 10.67 5.90 2.53
N ASP A 113 9.39 6.12 2.30
CA ASP A 113 8.40 6.26 3.37
C ASP A 113 8.25 4.94 4.17
N MET A 114 8.20 3.79 3.50
CA MET A 114 8.17 2.49 4.18
C MET A 114 9.41 2.24 5.07
N LEU A 115 10.59 2.68 4.63
CA LEU A 115 11.82 2.47 5.39
C LEU A 115 11.94 3.42 6.58
N THR A 116 11.50 4.67 6.42
CA THR A 116 11.74 5.73 7.42
C THR A 116 10.57 5.95 8.38
N HIS A 117 9.37 5.49 8.06
CA HIS A 117 8.20 5.80 8.87
C HIS A 117 8.16 4.99 10.18
N PRO A 118 8.02 5.63 11.36
CA PRO A 118 8.15 4.95 12.66
C PRO A 118 6.95 4.06 13.04
N ARG A 119 5.77 4.28 12.44
CA ARG A 119 4.52 3.58 12.81
C ARG A 119 4.32 2.22 12.13
N TYR A 120 4.35 2.18 10.80
CA TYR A 120 4.09 0.98 10.00
C TYR A 120 5.33 0.50 9.23
N GLY A 121 6.37 1.33 9.18
CA GLY A 121 7.58 1.07 8.45
C GLY A 121 8.71 0.57 9.33
N MET A 122 9.91 0.58 8.76
CA MET A 122 11.15 0.21 9.46
C MET A 122 11.78 1.36 10.25
N GLY A 123 11.11 2.51 10.37
CA GLY A 123 11.68 3.74 10.94
C GLY A 123 12.12 3.67 12.41
N LYS A 124 11.70 2.64 13.14
CA LYS A 124 12.19 2.36 14.50
C LYS A 124 13.54 1.64 14.54
N ARG A 125 13.91 0.98 13.43
CA ARG A 125 15.12 0.15 13.30
C ARG A 125 16.13 0.73 12.32
N LEU A 126 15.65 1.43 11.29
CA LEU A 126 16.45 2.15 10.31
C LEU A 126 16.11 3.64 10.40
N GLY A 127 17.12 4.46 10.64
CA GLY A 127 17.01 5.90 10.53
C GLY A 127 17.05 6.35 9.07
N ALA A 128 16.59 7.57 8.81
CA ALA A 128 16.73 8.19 7.48
C ALA A 128 18.20 8.34 7.03
N ALA A 129 19.15 8.32 7.97
CA ALA A 129 20.58 8.34 7.69
C ALA A 129 21.13 6.98 7.22
N ASP A 130 20.46 5.88 7.57
CA ASP A 130 20.89 4.52 7.23
C ASP A 130 20.45 4.11 5.81
N VAL A 131 19.69 4.97 5.11
CA VAL A 131 19.14 4.72 3.78
C VAL A 131 19.75 5.71 2.79
N ASP A 132 20.29 5.18 1.70
CA ASP A 132 20.89 5.99 0.63
C ASP A 132 19.80 6.69 -0.21
N LYS A 133 19.43 7.90 0.22
CA LYS A 133 18.46 8.74 -0.48
C LYS A 133 18.93 9.18 -1.87
N TRP A 134 20.23 9.20 -2.13
CA TRP A 134 20.79 9.63 -3.41
C TRP A 134 20.62 8.55 -4.48
N ALA A 135 20.86 7.28 -4.11
CA ALA A 135 20.55 6.15 -4.97
C ALA A 135 19.05 6.10 -5.30
N LEU A 136 18.18 6.28 -4.30
CA LEU A 136 16.72 6.33 -4.50
C LEU A 136 16.27 7.50 -5.37
N TYR A 137 16.94 8.65 -5.30
CA TYR A 137 16.66 9.78 -6.18
C TYR A 137 16.89 9.45 -7.65
N VAL A 138 18.02 8.80 -7.97
CA VAL A 138 18.34 8.38 -9.34
C VAL A 138 17.35 7.33 -9.85
N ILE A 139 16.97 6.38 -8.99
CA ILE A 139 15.95 5.37 -9.30
C ILE A 139 14.58 6.04 -9.52
N GLY A 140 14.22 7.00 -8.68
CA GLY A 140 12.97 7.76 -8.78
C GLY A 140 12.87 8.49 -10.11
N GLN A 141 13.94 9.14 -10.58
CA GLN A 141 13.99 9.77 -11.89
C GLN A 141 13.80 8.77 -13.04
N TYR A 142 14.36 7.56 -12.91
CA TYR A 142 14.19 6.51 -13.91
C TYR A 142 12.74 5.97 -13.96
N CYS A 143 12.09 5.81 -12.80
CA CYS A 143 10.69 5.39 -12.71
C CYS A 143 9.72 6.42 -13.31
N ASP A 144 10.02 7.72 -13.19
CA ASP A 144 9.18 8.81 -13.72
C ASP A 144 9.43 9.13 -15.20
N GLN A 145 10.39 8.46 -15.86
CA GLN A 145 10.65 8.66 -17.28
C GLN A 145 9.41 8.30 -18.11
N SER A 146 8.99 9.19 -19.00
CA SER A 146 7.91 8.92 -19.96
C SER A 146 8.34 7.87 -20.98
N VAL A 147 7.59 6.78 -21.05
CA VAL A 147 7.71 5.70 -22.03
C VAL A 147 6.42 5.61 -22.86
N PRO A 148 6.47 5.13 -24.12
CA PRO A 148 5.27 4.90 -24.91
C PRO A 148 4.36 3.86 -24.23
N ASP A 149 3.06 4.15 -24.18
CA ASP A 149 2.04 3.27 -23.58
C ASP A 149 1.54 2.16 -24.54
N GLY A 150 2.08 2.10 -25.76
CA GLY A 150 1.64 1.17 -26.80
C GLY A 150 0.36 1.57 -27.54
N PHE A 151 -0.36 2.60 -27.07
CA PHE A 151 -1.62 3.10 -27.65
C PHE A 151 -1.48 4.50 -28.29
N GLY A 152 -0.25 5.01 -28.41
CA GLY A 152 0.05 6.30 -29.03
C GLY A 152 0.19 7.46 -28.04
N GLY A 153 0.14 7.19 -26.74
CA GLY A 153 0.42 8.12 -25.66
C GLY A 153 1.75 7.82 -24.96
N THR A 154 1.91 8.41 -23.77
CA THR A 154 3.07 8.18 -22.92
C THR A 154 2.63 7.98 -21.48
N GLU A 155 3.28 7.05 -20.79
CA GLU A 155 3.08 6.78 -19.38
C GLU A 155 4.42 6.83 -18.62
N PRO A 156 4.41 7.07 -17.30
CA PRO A 156 5.59 6.85 -16.47
C PRO A 156 6.04 5.39 -16.52
N ARG A 157 7.35 5.16 -16.64
CA ARG A 157 7.94 3.82 -16.74
C ARG A 157 7.51 2.86 -15.64
N ILE A 158 7.48 3.32 -14.38
CA ILE A 158 7.10 2.47 -13.24
C ILE A 158 6.27 3.31 -12.26
N THR A 159 5.09 2.79 -11.91
CA THR A 159 4.24 3.37 -10.86
C THR A 159 3.88 2.30 -9.83
N CYS A 160 3.58 2.74 -8.61
CA CYS A 160 3.23 1.84 -7.52
C CYS A 160 2.03 2.38 -6.74
N ASN A 161 0.94 1.63 -6.77
CA ASN A 161 -0.27 1.85 -5.98
C ASN A 161 -0.48 0.64 -5.06
N ALA A 162 0.39 0.47 -4.06
CA ALA A 162 0.33 -0.65 -3.14
C ALA A 162 -0.66 -0.41 -1.98
N TYR A 163 -1.44 -1.44 -1.64
CA TYR A 163 -2.28 -1.47 -0.46
C TYR A 163 -1.83 -2.60 0.47
N LEU A 164 -1.37 -2.25 1.67
CA LEU A 164 -0.81 -3.20 2.63
C LEU A 164 -1.80 -3.45 3.78
N THR A 165 -2.45 -4.61 3.76
CA THR A 165 -3.47 -5.01 4.74
C THR A 165 -2.96 -5.93 5.83
N THR A 166 -1.97 -6.76 5.51
CA THR A 166 -1.47 -7.82 6.38
C THR A 166 -0.05 -7.54 6.84
N GLN A 167 0.27 -8.02 8.05
CA GLN A 167 1.63 -7.97 8.56
C GLN A 167 2.48 -9.02 7.82
N ARG A 168 3.54 -8.56 7.15
CA ARG A 168 4.52 -9.40 6.45
C ARG A 168 5.92 -9.13 6.98
N LYS A 169 6.86 -10.03 6.70
CA LYS A 169 8.26 -9.81 7.05
C LYS A 169 8.77 -8.58 6.28
N ALA A 170 9.50 -7.72 6.97
CA ALA A 170 9.96 -6.46 6.40
C ALA A 170 10.86 -6.66 5.18
N TRP A 171 11.70 -7.71 5.19
CA TRP A 171 12.57 -8.04 4.07
C TRP A 171 11.78 -8.47 2.82
N ASP A 172 10.71 -9.26 2.99
CA ASP A 172 9.87 -9.68 1.86
C ASP A 172 9.19 -8.47 1.22
N VAL A 173 8.64 -7.56 2.04
CA VAL A 173 8.03 -6.31 1.54
C VAL A 173 9.07 -5.44 0.84
N LEU A 174 10.25 -5.25 1.44
CA LEU A 174 11.35 -4.50 0.83
C LEU A 174 11.74 -5.10 -0.53
N SER A 175 11.88 -6.41 -0.60
CA SER A 175 12.22 -7.14 -1.81
C SER A 175 11.14 -6.98 -2.89
N ASP A 176 9.86 -7.02 -2.52
CA ASP A 176 8.74 -6.81 -3.45
C ASP A 176 8.73 -5.38 -4.04
N PHE A 177 8.99 -4.37 -3.22
CA PHE A 177 9.12 -2.99 -3.72
C PHE A 177 10.35 -2.83 -4.62
N CYS A 178 11.45 -3.49 -4.27
CA CYS A 178 12.68 -3.44 -5.05
C CYS A 178 12.52 -4.16 -6.39
N SER A 179 11.87 -5.33 -6.43
CA SER A 179 11.64 -6.08 -7.66
C SER A 179 10.76 -5.30 -8.64
N ALA A 180 9.75 -4.58 -8.15
CA ALA A 180 8.92 -3.69 -8.98
C ALA A 180 9.72 -2.58 -9.69
N MET A 181 10.81 -2.10 -9.07
CA MET A 181 11.70 -1.07 -9.66
C MET A 181 12.89 -1.65 -10.43
N ARG A 182 12.98 -2.99 -10.55
CA ARG A 182 14.16 -3.70 -11.05
C ARG A 182 15.42 -3.35 -10.27
N CYS A 183 15.31 -3.19 -8.95
CA CYS A 183 16.46 -2.93 -8.09
C CYS A 183 16.66 -4.03 -7.06
N MET A 184 17.86 -4.09 -6.50
CA MET A 184 18.23 -4.96 -5.40
C MET A 184 18.74 -4.12 -4.22
N PRO A 185 18.22 -4.35 -3.00
CA PRO A 185 18.77 -3.71 -1.81
C PRO A 185 20.12 -4.35 -1.45
N VAL A 186 21.13 -3.51 -1.23
CA VAL A 186 22.49 -3.94 -0.86
C VAL A 186 22.95 -3.14 0.35
N TRP A 187 23.52 -3.83 1.34
CA TRP A 187 24.19 -3.16 2.45
C TRP A 187 25.65 -2.92 2.08
N ASN A 188 26.06 -1.65 1.95
CA ASN A 188 27.43 -1.29 1.56
C ASN A 188 28.41 -1.20 2.76
N GLY A 189 27.96 -1.55 3.96
CA GLY A 189 28.72 -1.45 5.20
C GLY A 189 28.40 -0.20 6.04
N GLN A 190 27.87 0.86 5.42
CA GLN A 190 27.48 2.10 6.10
C GLN A 190 25.98 2.37 6.00
N THR A 191 25.41 2.20 4.80
CA THR A 191 24.02 2.49 4.48
C THR A 191 23.42 1.39 3.61
N LEU A 192 22.10 1.26 3.69
CA LEU A 192 21.30 0.49 2.75
C LEU A 192 21.22 1.27 1.43
N THR A 193 21.91 0.78 0.41
CA THR A 193 21.89 1.34 -0.95
C THR A 193 21.12 0.42 -1.90
N PHE A 194 20.75 0.95 -3.06
CA PHE A 194 19.91 0.26 -4.03
C PHE A 194 20.61 0.26 -5.39
N VAL A 195 20.83 -0.94 -5.92
CA VAL A 195 21.41 -1.12 -7.25
C VAL A 195 20.28 -1.45 -8.21
N GLN A 196 20.06 -0.59 -9.21
CA GLN A 196 19.02 -0.79 -10.21
C GLN A 196 19.61 -1.40 -11.48
N ASP A 197 18.93 -2.42 -11.99
CA ASP A 197 19.16 -2.97 -13.32
C ASP A 197 18.54 -2.03 -14.37
N ARG A 198 19.42 -1.27 -15.03
CA ARG A 198 19.09 -0.36 -16.12
C ARG A 198 20.19 -0.39 -17.17
N PRO A 199 19.88 -0.11 -18.44
CA PRO A 199 20.90 0.04 -19.48
C PRO A 199 21.96 1.04 -19.01
N SER A 200 23.21 0.60 -19.01
CA SER A 200 24.37 1.40 -18.61
C SER A 200 25.55 1.06 -19.49
N ASP A 201 26.46 2.03 -19.62
CA ASP A 201 27.68 1.83 -20.40
C ASP A 201 28.55 0.74 -19.77
N LYS A 202 29.23 0.00 -20.63
CA LYS A 202 30.16 -1.04 -20.19
C LYS A 202 31.27 -0.42 -19.34
N VAL A 203 31.25 -0.73 -18.04
CA VAL A 203 32.22 -0.19 -17.08
C VAL A 203 33.60 -0.85 -17.22
N TRP A 204 33.65 -2.14 -17.56
CA TRP A 204 34.92 -2.86 -17.69
C TRP A 204 34.86 -3.96 -18.76
N THR A 205 35.99 -4.18 -19.43
CA THR A 205 36.16 -5.29 -20.38
C THR A 205 37.07 -6.34 -19.76
N TYR A 206 36.53 -7.51 -19.45
CA TYR A 206 37.33 -8.66 -19.04
C TYR A 206 37.78 -9.48 -20.25
N ASN A 207 39.05 -9.87 -20.25
CA ASN A 207 39.67 -10.77 -21.22
C ASN A 207 40.57 -11.76 -20.46
N ARG A 208 41.06 -12.81 -21.14
CA ARG A 208 41.91 -13.82 -20.47
C ARG A 208 43.19 -13.25 -19.88
N SER A 209 43.63 -12.08 -20.32
CA SER A 209 44.85 -11.41 -19.85
C SER A 209 44.66 -10.60 -18.57
N ASN A 210 43.43 -10.28 -18.18
CA ASN A 210 43.13 -9.46 -17.00
C ASN A 210 42.27 -10.17 -15.94
N VAL A 211 42.11 -11.49 -16.06
CA VAL A 211 41.43 -12.35 -15.08
C VAL A 211 42.47 -13.19 -14.35
N VAL A 212 42.39 -13.20 -13.02
CA VAL A 212 43.23 -14.04 -12.17
C VAL A 212 42.90 -15.49 -12.44
N MET A 213 43.91 -16.29 -12.76
CA MET A 213 43.75 -17.72 -13.01
C MET A 213 43.44 -18.44 -11.68
N PRO A 214 42.31 -19.15 -11.57
CA PRO A 214 42.06 -20.04 -10.43
C PRO A 214 42.93 -21.31 -10.54
N ASP A 215 43.15 -21.98 -9.42
CA ASP A 215 44.01 -23.18 -9.32
C ASP A 215 43.58 -24.34 -10.25
N ASP A 216 42.31 -24.34 -10.68
CA ASP A 216 41.70 -25.34 -11.58
C ASP A 216 41.90 -25.01 -13.09
N GLY A 217 42.76 -24.05 -13.42
CA GLY A 217 43.27 -23.81 -14.78
C GLY A 217 42.31 -23.18 -15.80
N ALA A 218 41.03 -23.00 -15.47
CA ALA A 218 40.03 -22.38 -16.34
C ALA A 218 39.62 -20.98 -15.83
N PRO A 219 40.01 -19.87 -16.51
CA PRO A 219 39.71 -18.51 -16.06
C PRO A 219 38.22 -18.11 -16.19
N PHE A 220 37.45 -18.80 -17.03
CA PHE A 220 36.02 -18.56 -17.21
C PHE A 220 35.26 -19.88 -17.14
N ARG A 221 34.21 -19.90 -16.32
CA ARG A 221 33.22 -20.99 -16.27
C ARG A 221 31.91 -20.46 -16.82
N TYR A 222 31.40 -21.10 -17.87
CA TYR A 222 30.11 -20.77 -18.47
C TYR A 222 29.09 -21.83 -18.04
N SER A 223 28.00 -21.39 -17.44
CA SER A 223 26.82 -22.22 -17.19
C SER A 223 25.66 -21.69 -18.02
N PHE A 224 24.88 -22.60 -18.57
CA PHE A 224 23.66 -22.28 -19.29
C PHE A 224 22.47 -22.87 -18.54
N SER A 225 21.35 -22.16 -18.54
CA SER A 225 20.08 -22.72 -18.09
C SER A 225 19.67 -23.87 -19.02
N ALA A 226 19.09 -24.92 -18.43
CA ALA A 226 18.50 -26.01 -19.19
C ALA A 226 17.37 -25.48 -20.08
N LEU A 227 17.16 -26.10 -21.25
CA LEU A 227 16.14 -25.64 -22.20
C LEU A 227 14.74 -25.61 -21.57
N LYS A 228 14.45 -26.53 -20.66
CA LYS A 228 13.17 -26.59 -19.93
C LYS A 228 12.92 -25.42 -18.98
N ASP A 229 14.00 -24.79 -18.48
CA ASP A 229 13.92 -23.66 -17.56
C ASP A 229 13.86 -22.31 -18.30
N ARG A 230 13.83 -22.34 -19.64
CA ARG A 230 13.66 -21.15 -20.48
C ARG A 230 12.17 -20.97 -20.75
N HIS A 231 11.56 -20.08 -20.00
CA HIS A 231 10.17 -19.67 -20.22
C HIS A 231 10.11 -18.72 -21.42
N ASN A 232 9.17 -18.96 -22.33
CA ASN A 232 8.91 -18.17 -23.54
C ASN A 232 7.60 -17.35 -23.45
N ALA A 233 6.82 -17.55 -22.39
CA ALA A 233 5.60 -16.83 -22.15
C ALA A 233 5.53 -16.41 -20.69
N VAL A 234 5.03 -15.19 -20.44
CA VAL A 234 4.80 -14.64 -19.11
C VAL A 234 3.36 -14.18 -19.04
N GLU A 235 2.64 -14.66 -18.03
CA GLU A 235 1.33 -14.13 -17.66
C GLU A 235 1.53 -12.98 -16.68
N VAL A 236 1.12 -11.77 -17.09
CA VAL A 236 1.19 -10.57 -16.27
C VAL A 236 -0.22 -10.22 -15.80
N ASN A 237 -0.37 -10.08 -14.49
CA ASN A 237 -1.62 -9.63 -13.88
C ASN A 237 -1.49 -8.15 -13.49
N TRP A 238 -2.46 -7.33 -13.87
CA TRP A 238 -2.56 -5.93 -13.40
C TRP A 238 -4.00 -5.56 -13.07
N ILE A 239 -4.16 -4.42 -12.41
CA ILE A 239 -5.47 -3.86 -12.07
C ILE A 239 -5.86 -2.90 -13.20
N ASP A 240 -6.90 -3.25 -13.96
CA ASP A 240 -7.30 -2.48 -15.15
C ASP A 240 -8.24 -1.32 -14.78
N PRO A 241 -7.84 -0.05 -14.98
CA PRO A 241 -8.71 1.11 -14.74
C PRO A 241 -9.94 1.15 -15.66
N ASN A 242 -9.86 0.55 -16.86
CA ASN A 242 -10.95 0.53 -17.83
C ASN A 242 -11.99 -0.55 -17.50
N ASN A 243 -11.58 -1.62 -16.80
CA ASN A 243 -12.45 -2.69 -16.32
C ASN A 243 -12.79 -2.51 -14.83
N GLY A 244 -13.13 -1.29 -14.41
CA GLY A 244 -13.63 -1.05 -13.05
C GLY A 244 -12.64 -1.33 -11.92
N TRP A 245 -11.34 -1.36 -12.21
CA TRP A 245 -10.26 -1.74 -11.28
C TRP A 245 -10.29 -3.21 -10.86
N GLU A 246 -10.77 -4.10 -11.74
CA GLU A 246 -10.63 -5.55 -11.58
C GLU A 246 -9.26 -6.05 -12.08
N THR A 247 -8.85 -7.23 -11.62
CA THR A 247 -7.61 -7.87 -12.07
C THR A 247 -7.80 -8.42 -13.49
N ALA A 248 -6.98 -7.95 -14.42
CA ALA A 248 -6.85 -8.48 -15.77
C ALA A 248 -5.54 -9.28 -15.90
N THR A 249 -5.54 -10.26 -16.80
CA THR A 249 -4.37 -11.08 -17.14
C THR A 249 -4.07 -10.93 -18.62
N GLU A 250 -2.80 -10.69 -18.95
CA GLU A 250 -2.30 -10.63 -20.33
C GLU A 250 -1.14 -11.61 -20.46
N LEU A 251 -1.20 -12.39 -21.53
CA LEU A 251 -0.14 -13.30 -21.91
C LEU A 251 0.80 -12.55 -22.86
N VAL A 252 2.06 -12.41 -22.45
CA VAL A 252 3.12 -11.87 -23.30
C VAL A 252 4.02 -13.04 -23.70
N GLU A 253 4.06 -13.34 -24.99
CA GLU A 253 4.92 -14.35 -25.59
C GLU A 253 6.12 -13.70 -26.29
N ASP A 254 7.29 -14.32 -26.19
CA ASP A 254 8.54 -13.96 -26.89
C ASP A 254 8.61 -14.59 -28.29
#